data_AF-A0A6A4IEV4-F1
#
_entry.id   AF-A0A6A4IEV4-F1
#
_cell.length_a   1.000
_cell.length_b   1.000
_cell.length_c   1.000
_cell.angle_alpha   90.00
_cell.angle_beta   90.00
_cell.angle_gamma   90.00
#
_symmetry.space_group_name_H-M   'P 1'
#
loop_
_entity.id
_entity.type
_entity.pdbx_description
1 polymer ?
#
loop_
_entity_poly.entity_id
_entity_poly.type
_entity_poly.pdbx_seq_one_letter_code
_entity_poly.pdbx_strand_id
1 'polypeptide(L)'
;PQDIIALARELHRPINSALKSERSRLSGPAIDLISVMAAELGTSFEPLLHLFFPTLLLLCARTSKVVNSRARVCVLSIIETTQLVGVLPYFIQSIRDKSASLRVIAAEGTLACMNSLNPPDLEKEERTKDIETFIKASVRDANPDVRKIGKQIYHAYQLLLPVKAERSVISIHLWAHCFFS
;
A
#
# COMPACT_ATOMS: atom_id res chain seq x y z
N PRO A 1 10.74 -16.75 -15.68
CA PRO A 1 10.56 -15.43 -15.00
C PRO A 1 11.61 -14.37 -15.36
N GLN A 2 12.90 -14.73 -15.44
CA GLN A 2 13.98 -13.74 -15.62
C GLN A 2 13.86 -12.92 -16.92
N ASP A 3 13.46 -13.54 -18.03
CA ASP A 3 13.27 -12.81 -19.30
C ASP A 3 12.16 -11.76 -19.21
N ILE A 4 11.04 -12.10 -18.55
CA ILE A 4 9.93 -11.16 -18.31
C ILE A 4 10.40 -9.98 -17.45
N ILE A 5 11.20 -10.25 -16.42
CA ILE A 5 11.75 -9.20 -15.53
C ILE A 5 12.72 -8.31 -16.31
N ALA A 6 13.61 -8.88 -17.13
CA ALA A 6 14.54 -8.13 -17.95
C ALA A 6 13.80 -7.20 -18.94
N LEU A 7 12.82 -7.76 -19.66
CA LEU A 7 12.00 -7.00 -20.59
C LEU A 7 11.19 -5.90 -19.90
N ALA A 8 10.60 -6.19 -18.74
CA ALA A 8 9.87 -5.19 -17.95
C ALA A 8 10.77 -4.04 -17.48
N ARG A 9 12.02 -4.33 -17.09
CA ARG A 9 13.01 -3.30 -16.75
C ARG A 9 13.37 -2.46 -17.96
N GLU A 10 13.53 -3.06 -19.13
CA GLU A 10 13.82 -2.32 -20.36
C GLU A 10 12.65 -1.40 -20.74
N LEU A 11 11.41 -1.91 -20.64
CA LEU A 11 10.19 -1.22 -21.06
C LEU A 11 9.51 -0.38 -19.95
N HIS A 12 10.12 -0.23 -18.77
CA HIS A 12 9.45 0.43 -17.64
C HIS A 12 9.02 1.87 -17.95
N ARG A 13 9.80 2.62 -18.74
CA ARG A 13 9.49 4.02 -19.12
C ARG A 13 8.25 4.12 -20.02
N PRO A 14 8.17 3.41 -21.17
CA PRO A 14 6.97 3.44 -22.00
C PRO A 14 5.75 2.86 -21.27
N ILE A 15 5.91 1.82 -20.43
CA ILE A 15 4.81 1.29 -19.61
C ILE A 15 4.30 2.36 -18.64
N ASN A 16 5.18 3.05 -17.92
CA ASN A 16 4.79 4.15 -17.03
C ASN A 16 4.15 5.32 -17.79
N SER A 17 4.55 5.58 -19.02
CA SER A 17 3.88 6.57 -19.89
C SER A 17 2.45 6.12 -20.22
N ALA A 18 2.26 4.85 -20.57
CA ALA A 18 0.94 4.27 -20.83
C ALA A 18 0.04 4.30 -19.59
N LEU A 19 0.55 3.94 -18.41
CA LEU A 19 -0.15 4.01 -17.11
C LEU A 19 -0.71 5.42 -16.85
N LYS A 20 0.06 6.46 -17.18
CA LYS A 20 -0.32 7.86 -16.95
C LYS A 20 -1.22 8.44 -18.04
N SER A 21 -1.56 7.68 -19.09
CA SER A 21 -2.35 8.19 -20.20
C SER A 21 -3.80 8.53 -19.80
N GLU A 22 -4.29 9.68 -20.26
CA GLU A 22 -5.71 10.06 -20.18
C GLU A 22 -6.61 9.16 -21.03
N ARG A 23 -6.03 8.44 -22.00
CA ARG A 23 -6.77 7.51 -22.85
C ARG A 23 -6.99 6.22 -22.07
N SER A 24 -8.20 6.01 -21.56
CA SER A 24 -8.57 4.82 -20.78
C SER A 24 -8.31 3.49 -21.50
N ARG A 25 -8.37 3.49 -22.85
CA ARG A 25 -8.02 2.34 -23.71
C ARG A 25 -6.52 2.01 -23.73
N LEU A 26 -5.68 2.91 -23.24
CA LEU A 26 -4.23 2.71 -23.10
C LEU A 26 -3.85 2.49 -21.63
N SER A 27 -4.31 3.36 -20.72
CA SER A 27 -3.98 3.24 -19.29
C SER A 27 -4.62 2.04 -18.62
N GLY A 28 -5.81 1.61 -19.06
CA GLY A 28 -6.45 0.39 -18.55
C GLY A 28 -5.62 -0.86 -18.75
N PRO A 29 -5.34 -1.27 -19.99
CA PRO A 29 -4.51 -2.43 -20.28
C PRO A 29 -3.11 -2.35 -19.66
N ALA A 30 -2.54 -1.14 -19.50
CA ALA A 30 -1.26 -0.97 -18.83
C ALA A 30 -1.34 -1.31 -17.33
N ILE A 31 -2.41 -0.92 -16.63
CA ILE A 31 -2.63 -1.29 -15.21
C ILE A 31 -2.89 -2.80 -15.09
N ASP A 32 -3.69 -3.36 -16.01
CA ASP A 32 -4.00 -4.78 -16.03
C ASP A 32 -2.72 -5.61 -16.26
N LEU A 33 -1.83 -5.16 -17.14
CA LEU A 33 -0.52 -5.78 -17.36
C LEU A 33 0.31 -5.86 -16.06
N ILE A 34 0.38 -4.78 -15.27
CA ILE A 34 1.13 -4.81 -14.00
C ILE A 34 0.50 -5.80 -13.01
N SER A 35 -0.82 -5.88 -12.96
CA SER A 35 -1.54 -6.82 -12.08
C SER A 35 -1.25 -8.27 -12.46
N VAL A 36 -1.30 -8.58 -13.77
CA VAL A 36 -0.94 -9.92 -14.28
C VAL A 36 0.52 -10.23 -14.01
N MET A 37 1.44 -9.29 -14.25
CA MET A 37 2.86 -9.50 -13.97
C MET A 37 3.12 -9.78 -12.49
N ALA A 38 2.45 -9.08 -11.59
CA ALA A 38 2.57 -9.32 -10.15
C ALA A 38 2.06 -10.71 -9.77
N ALA A 39 0.90 -11.11 -10.30
CA ALA A 39 0.32 -12.44 -10.08
C ALA A 39 1.23 -13.57 -10.59
N GLU A 40 1.78 -13.44 -11.79
CA GLU A 40 2.61 -14.48 -12.42
C GLU A 40 4.03 -14.57 -11.82
N LEU A 41 4.58 -13.44 -11.35
CA LEU A 41 5.93 -13.41 -10.79
C LEU A 41 5.96 -13.64 -9.27
N GLY A 42 4.86 -13.38 -8.56
CA GLY A 42 4.81 -13.45 -7.10
C GLY A 42 5.94 -12.66 -6.46
N THR A 43 6.72 -13.27 -5.57
CA THR A 43 7.88 -12.64 -4.92
C THR A 43 8.96 -12.21 -5.91
N SER A 44 9.07 -12.83 -7.10
CA SER A 44 10.03 -12.42 -8.13
C SER A 44 9.70 -11.07 -8.77
N PHE A 45 8.55 -10.47 -8.43
CA PHE A 45 8.19 -9.11 -8.82
C PHE A 45 9.00 -8.03 -8.09
N GLU A 46 9.66 -8.35 -6.97
CA GLU A 46 10.37 -7.37 -6.12
C GLU A 46 11.28 -6.39 -6.88
N PRO A 47 12.09 -6.82 -7.86
CA PRO A 47 12.96 -5.90 -8.56
C PRO A 47 12.24 -4.94 -9.51
N LEU A 48 10.95 -5.15 -9.76
CA LEU A 48 10.09 -4.29 -10.58
C LEU A 48 9.26 -3.33 -9.70
N LEU A 49 9.15 -3.59 -8.40
CA LEU A 49 8.30 -2.84 -7.49
C LEU A 49 8.59 -1.33 -7.55
N HIS A 50 9.86 -0.96 -7.41
CA HIS A 50 10.29 0.45 -7.43
C HIS A 50 10.04 1.15 -8.78
N LEU A 51 9.89 0.41 -9.87
CA LEU A 51 9.67 0.96 -11.20
C LEU A 51 8.20 1.33 -11.45
N PHE A 52 7.25 0.60 -10.85
CA PHE A 52 5.83 0.72 -11.18
C PHE A 52 4.98 1.21 -9.99
N PHE A 53 5.32 0.80 -8.76
CA PHE A 53 4.50 1.08 -7.58
C PHE A 53 4.32 2.59 -7.31
N PRO A 54 5.35 3.45 -7.42
CA PRO A 54 5.16 4.91 -7.26
C PRO A 54 4.17 5.49 -8.26
N THR A 55 4.19 5.03 -9.52
CA THR A 55 3.25 5.49 -10.55
C THR A 55 1.83 5.05 -10.23
N LEU A 56 1.63 3.81 -9.78
CA LEU A 56 0.30 3.33 -9.37
C LEU A 56 -0.27 4.16 -8.21
N LEU A 57 0.54 4.49 -7.21
CA LEU A 57 0.13 5.36 -6.10
C LEU A 57 -0.19 6.79 -6.58
N LEU A 58 0.56 7.31 -7.56
CA LEU A 58 0.21 8.60 -8.18
C LEU A 58 -1.16 8.55 -8.86
N LEU A 59 -1.51 7.45 -9.53
CA LEU A 59 -2.83 7.27 -10.14
C LEU A 59 -3.94 7.20 -9.08
N CYS A 60 -3.65 6.63 -7.91
CA CYS A 60 -4.54 6.60 -6.74
C CYS A 60 -4.79 8.00 -6.12
N ALA A 61 -3.97 9.00 -6.46
CA ALA A 61 -4.19 10.39 -6.05
C ALA A 61 -5.04 11.20 -7.04
N ARG A 62 -5.33 10.66 -8.23
CA ARG A 62 -6.05 11.38 -9.29
C ARG A 62 -7.55 11.52 -9.01
N THR A 63 -8.14 12.57 -9.58
CA THR A 63 -9.58 12.88 -9.50
C THR A 63 -10.48 11.96 -10.32
N SER A 64 -9.93 11.24 -11.30
CA SER A 64 -10.69 10.28 -12.11
C SER A 64 -11.05 9.05 -11.30
N LYS A 65 -12.31 8.94 -10.87
CA LYS A 65 -12.80 7.81 -10.06
C LYS A 65 -12.54 6.45 -10.70
N VAL A 66 -12.65 6.35 -12.04
CA VAL A 66 -12.43 5.11 -12.79
C VAL A 66 -10.95 4.70 -12.74
N VAL A 67 -10.04 5.62 -13.03
CA VAL A 67 -8.59 5.35 -12.99
C VAL A 67 -8.14 5.05 -11.57
N ASN A 68 -8.63 5.82 -10.61
CA ASN A 68 -8.36 5.64 -9.18
C ASN A 68 -8.79 4.25 -8.71
N SER A 69 -10.03 3.85 -9.00
CA SER A 69 -10.56 2.53 -8.62
C SER A 69 -9.77 1.38 -9.24
N ARG A 70 -9.37 1.50 -10.51
CA ARG A 70 -8.57 0.46 -11.18
C ARG A 70 -7.15 0.38 -10.60
N ALA A 71 -6.49 1.52 -10.38
CA ALA A 71 -5.16 1.56 -9.76
C ALA A 71 -5.18 1.00 -8.33
N ARG A 72 -6.23 1.31 -7.55
CA ARG A 72 -6.45 0.73 -6.22
C ARG A 72 -6.51 -0.80 -6.26
N VAL A 73 -7.30 -1.37 -7.16
CA VAL A 73 -7.39 -2.84 -7.33
C VAL A 73 -6.02 -3.44 -7.68
N CYS A 74 -5.27 -2.79 -8.58
CA CYS A 74 -3.91 -3.23 -8.92
C CYS A 74 -2.96 -3.20 -7.72
N VAL A 75 -2.95 -2.10 -6.94
CA VAL A 75 -2.12 -1.99 -5.74
C VAL A 75 -2.41 -3.10 -4.74
N LEU A 76 -3.70 -3.37 -4.45
CA LEU A 76 -4.08 -4.43 -3.51
C LEU A 76 -3.73 -5.83 -4.06
N SER A 77 -3.95 -6.06 -5.36
CA SER A 77 -3.57 -7.30 -6.03
C SER A 77 -2.07 -7.57 -5.96
N ILE A 78 -1.21 -6.55 -6.12
CA ILE A 78 0.25 -6.69 -5.93
C ILE A 78 0.57 -7.18 -4.52
N ILE A 79 -0.06 -6.62 -3.48
CA ILE A 79 0.21 -7.03 -2.09
C ILE A 79 -0.18 -8.49 -1.89
N GLU A 80 -1.40 -8.85 -2.29
CA GLU A 80 -1.96 -10.19 -2.09
C GLU A 80 -1.18 -11.28 -2.84
N THR A 81 -0.73 -10.98 -4.07
CA THR A 81 -0.06 -11.96 -4.93
C THR A 81 1.45 -12.05 -4.71
N THR A 82 2.10 -10.92 -4.38
CA THR A 82 3.56 -10.90 -4.24
C THR A 82 4.02 -11.04 -2.79
N GLN A 83 3.17 -10.67 -1.82
CA GLN A 83 3.48 -10.66 -0.39
C GLN A 83 4.83 -10.00 -0.06
N LEU A 84 5.16 -8.93 -0.78
CA LEU A 84 6.42 -8.21 -0.61
C LEU A 84 6.32 -7.17 0.49
N VAL A 85 7.12 -7.33 1.54
CA VAL A 85 7.20 -6.39 2.67
C VAL A 85 7.73 -5.01 2.23
N GLY A 86 8.50 -4.97 1.13
CA GLY A 86 9.03 -3.75 0.54
C GLY A 86 7.98 -2.74 0.06
N VAL A 87 6.69 -3.09 0.04
CA VAL A 87 5.59 -2.15 -0.26
C VAL A 87 5.30 -1.19 0.90
N LEU A 88 5.57 -1.59 2.16
CA LEU A 88 5.19 -0.82 3.35
C LEU A 88 5.76 0.61 3.37
N PRO A 89 7.04 0.87 3.06
CA PRO A 89 7.59 2.23 3.05
C PRO A 89 6.83 3.20 2.13
N TYR A 90 6.27 2.71 1.01
CA TYR A 90 5.48 3.55 0.11
C TYR A 90 4.17 4.01 0.75
N PHE A 91 3.55 3.17 1.58
CA PHE A 91 2.34 3.55 2.33
C PHE A 91 2.65 4.51 3.48
N ILE A 92 3.78 4.32 4.17
CA ILE A 92 4.26 5.28 5.20
C ILE A 92 4.47 6.66 4.61
N GLN A 93 4.98 6.75 3.37
CA GLN A 93 5.09 8.03 2.68
C GLN A 93 3.71 8.57 2.27
N SER A 94 2.83 7.70 1.76
CA SER A 94 1.54 8.07 1.18
C SER A 94 0.51 8.54 2.22
N ILE A 95 0.55 8.09 3.47
CA ILE A 95 -0.36 8.55 4.54
C ILE A 95 -0.19 10.03 4.89
N ARG A 96 0.89 10.68 4.42
CA ARG A 96 1.14 12.11 4.61
C ARG A 96 0.75 12.95 3.40
N ASP A 97 0.23 12.32 2.34
CA ASP A 97 -0.12 13.02 1.12
C ASP A 97 -1.36 13.91 1.30
N LYS A 98 -1.41 15.02 0.56
CA LYS A 98 -2.55 15.94 0.55
C LYS A 98 -3.83 15.27 0.03
N SER A 99 -3.70 14.29 -0.86
CA SER A 99 -4.81 13.58 -1.47
C SER A 99 -5.44 12.59 -0.50
N ALA A 100 -6.67 12.89 -0.09
CA ALA A 100 -7.41 12.00 0.81
C ALA A 100 -7.63 10.61 0.20
N SER A 101 -7.82 10.50 -1.13
CA SER A 101 -7.98 9.18 -1.79
C SER A 101 -6.71 8.34 -1.70
N LEU A 102 -5.54 8.96 -1.86
CA LEU A 102 -4.27 8.24 -1.72
C LEU A 102 -4.04 7.81 -0.28
N ARG A 103 -4.36 8.66 0.71
CA ARG A 103 -4.27 8.28 2.13
C ARG A 103 -5.18 7.10 2.50
N VAL A 104 -6.40 7.06 1.96
CA VAL A 104 -7.30 5.90 2.12
C VAL A 104 -6.66 4.65 1.54
N ILE A 105 -6.14 4.71 0.32
CA ILE A 105 -5.50 3.56 -0.35
C ILE A 105 -4.23 3.12 0.39
N ALA A 106 -3.48 4.05 0.97
CA ALA A 106 -2.34 3.72 1.83
C ALA A 106 -2.76 2.96 3.09
N ALA A 107 -3.90 3.31 3.68
CA ALA A 107 -4.45 2.61 4.84
C ALA A 107 -4.93 1.21 4.46
N GLU A 108 -5.64 1.08 3.34
CA GLU A 108 -6.10 -0.23 2.85
C GLU A 108 -4.92 -1.13 2.47
N GLY A 109 -3.90 -0.58 1.80
CA GLY A 109 -2.69 -1.30 1.48
C GLY A 109 -1.93 -1.75 2.74
N THR A 110 -1.81 -0.89 3.74
CA THR A 110 -1.20 -1.26 5.02
C THR A 110 -1.98 -2.36 5.72
N LEU A 111 -3.32 -2.29 5.74
CA LEU A 111 -4.16 -3.35 6.32
C LEU A 111 -4.01 -4.66 5.53
N ALA A 112 -3.97 -4.61 4.19
CA ALA A 112 -3.74 -5.78 3.35
C ALA A 112 -2.38 -6.41 3.66
N CYS A 113 -1.33 -5.61 3.88
CA CYS A 113 -0.04 -6.10 4.33
C CYS A 113 -0.14 -6.84 5.68
N MET A 114 -0.83 -6.27 6.67
CA MET A 114 -1.01 -6.92 7.96
C MET A 114 -1.73 -8.28 7.83
N ASN A 115 -2.70 -8.39 6.92
CA ASN A 115 -3.50 -9.60 6.75
C ASN A 115 -2.83 -10.69 5.90
N SER A 116 -1.86 -10.34 5.05
CA SER A 116 -1.31 -11.25 4.04
C SER A 116 0.19 -11.53 4.16
N LEU A 117 0.96 -10.64 4.78
CA LEU A 117 2.40 -10.82 4.93
C LEU A 117 2.72 -11.79 6.06
N ASN A 118 3.86 -12.47 5.93
CA ASN A 118 4.35 -13.41 6.94
C ASN A 118 4.70 -12.66 8.24
N PRO A 119 4.15 -13.05 9.42
CA PRO A 119 4.37 -12.32 10.67
C PRO A 119 5.86 -12.05 11.03
N PRO A 120 6.81 -12.99 10.84
CA PRO A 120 8.23 -12.73 11.13
C PRO A 120 8.84 -11.57 10.33
N ASP A 121 8.31 -11.26 9.14
CA ASP A 121 8.79 -10.11 8.37
C ASP A 121 8.29 -8.77 8.93
N LEU A 122 7.13 -8.77 9.60
CA LEU A 122 6.55 -7.61 10.27
C LEU A 122 7.17 -7.37 11.66
N GLU A 123 7.63 -8.43 12.33
CA GLU A 123 8.31 -8.38 13.63
C GLU A 123 9.66 -7.66 13.60
N LYS A 124 10.26 -7.51 12.42
CA LYS A 124 11.50 -6.74 12.23
C LYS A 124 11.31 -5.34 12.78
N GLU A 125 12.26 -4.90 13.61
CA GLU A 125 12.15 -3.65 14.37
C GLU A 125 11.84 -2.42 13.50
N GLU A 126 12.45 -2.33 12.31
CA GLU A 126 12.17 -1.27 11.34
C GLU A 126 10.71 -1.29 10.86
N ARG A 127 10.16 -2.46 10.56
CA ARG A 127 8.79 -2.63 10.04
C ARG A 127 7.75 -2.40 11.11
N THR A 128 8.03 -2.85 12.33
CA THR A 128 7.20 -2.52 13.49
C THR A 128 7.11 -0.99 13.68
N LYS A 129 8.24 -0.27 13.60
CA LYS A 129 8.26 1.21 13.69
C LYS A 129 7.50 1.90 12.57
N ASP A 130 7.61 1.39 11.35
CA ASP A 130 6.84 1.88 10.19
C ASP A 130 5.33 1.75 10.47
N ILE A 131 4.87 0.56 10.87
CA ILE A 131 3.46 0.29 11.17
C ILE A 131 2.96 1.18 12.31
N GLU A 132 3.73 1.31 13.40
CA GLU A 132 3.38 2.22 14.50
C GLU A 132 3.29 3.68 14.06
N THR A 133 4.19 4.12 13.18
CA THR A 133 4.19 5.46 12.61
C THR A 133 2.94 5.68 11.76
N PHE A 134 2.57 4.67 10.97
CA PHE A 134 1.33 4.69 10.19
C PHE A 134 0.11 4.82 11.10
N ILE A 135 0.01 3.97 12.12
CA ILE A 135 -1.11 3.96 13.06
C ILE A 135 -1.25 5.34 13.72
N LYS A 136 -0.15 5.92 14.23
CA LYS A 136 -0.14 7.27 14.82
C LYS A 136 -0.64 8.34 13.85
N ALA A 137 -0.23 8.28 12.58
CA ALA A 137 -0.70 9.21 11.55
C ALA A 137 -2.21 9.03 11.26
N SER A 138 -2.68 7.79 11.20
CA SER A 138 -4.07 7.48 10.88
C SER A 138 -5.06 7.94 11.95
N VAL A 139 -4.67 7.98 13.23
CA VAL A 139 -5.57 8.32 14.35
C VAL A 139 -6.13 9.74 14.23
N ARG A 140 -5.33 10.67 13.70
CA ARG A 140 -5.68 12.09 13.59
C ARG A 140 -5.94 12.53 12.15
N ASP A 141 -6.13 11.58 11.24
CA ASP A 141 -6.40 11.94 9.84
C ASP A 141 -7.74 12.67 9.74
N ALA A 142 -7.78 13.73 8.91
CA ALA A 142 -8.99 14.47 8.64
C ALA A 142 -10.07 13.60 7.98
N ASN A 143 -9.67 12.60 7.19
CA ASN A 143 -10.59 11.69 6.51
C ASN A 143 -11.05 10.56 7.45
N PRO A 144 -12.37 10.38 7.66
CA PRO A 144 -12.90 9.37 8.58
C PRO A 144 -12.65 7.92 8.15
N ASP A 145 -12.54 7.64 6.84
CA ASP A 145 -12.24 6.30 6.34
C ASP A 145 -10.81 5.90 6.69
N VAL A 146 -9.86 6.83 6.59
CA VAL A 146 -8.47 6.60 7.03
C VAL A 146 -8.43 6.26 8.51
N ARG A 147 -9.16 7.00 9.34
CA ARG A 147 -9.27 6.69 10.77
C ARG A 147 -9.84 5.28 10.96
N LYS A 148 -11.00 5.00 10.35
CA LYS A 148 -11.70 3.70 10.46
C LYS A 148 -10.78 2.52 10.10
N ILE A 149 -10.04 2.61 9.01
CA ILE A 149 -9.10 1.56 8.58
C ILE A 149 -7.88 1.53 9.52
N GLY A 150 -7.39 2.67 9.97
CA GLY A 150 -6.36 2.78 11.02
C GLY A 150 -6.68 1.97 12.27
N LYS A 151 -7.96 1.91 12.67
CA LYS A 151 -8.44 1.04 13.77
C LYS A 151 -8.30 -0.44 13.48
N GLN A 152 -8.58 -0.84 12.25
CA GLN A 152 -8.41 -2.23 11.83
C GLN A 152 -6.92 -2.60 11.78
N ILE A 153 -6.06 -1.70 11.30
CA ILE A 153 -4.60 -1.91 11.31
C ILE A 153 -4.09 -2.07 12.74
N TYR A 154 -4.51 -1.21 13.67
CA TYR A 154 -4.11 -1.32 15.07
C TYR A 154 -4.57 -2.64 15.70
N HIS A 155 -5.82 -3.07 15.44
CA HIS A 155 -6.30 -4.35 15.93
C HIS A 155 -5.48 -5.53 15.36
N ALA A 156 -5.17 -5.51 14.06
CA ALA A 156 -4.30 -6.50 13.44
C ALA A 156 -2.88 -6.47 14.05
N TYR A 157 -2.35 -5.28 14.34
CA TYR A 157 -1.06 -5.10 15.02
C TYR A 157 -1.05 -5.72 16.42
N GLN A 158 -2.11 -5.54 17.21
CA GLN A 158 -2.22 -6.17 18.53
C GLN A 158 -2.28 -7.69 18.46
N LEU A 159 -2.97 -8.24 17.46
CA LEU A 159 -3.09 -9.68 17.27
C LEU A 159 -1.80 -10.33 16.78
N LEU A 160 -1.11 -9.69 15.82
CA LEU A 160 0.08 -10.24 15.19
C LEU A 160 1.34 -9.97 16.02
N LEU A 161 1.43 -8.82 16.69
CA LEU A 161 2.62 -8.34 17.38
C LEU A 161 2.32 -7.92 18.83
N PRO A 162 1.74 -8.79 19.67
CA PRO A 162 1.23 -8.43 21.00
C PRO A 162 2.31 -7.80 21.91
N VAL A 163 3.51 -8.40 21.93
CA VAL A 163 4.63 -7.90 22.75
C VAL A 163 5.09 -6.51 22.32
N LYS A 164 5.04 -6.19 21.03
CA LYS A 164 5.38 -4.87 20.51
C LYS A 164 4.26 -3.87 20.82
N ALA A 165 3.01 -4.29 20.65
CA ALA A 165 1.84 -3.46 20.95
C ALA A 165 1.77 -3.03 22.42
N GLU A 166 2.05 -3.93 23.36
CA GLU A 166 2.10 -3.62 24.80
C GLU A 166 3.15 -2.55 25.16
N ARG A 167 4.31 -2.60 24.49
CA ARG A 167 5.40 -1.64 24.70
C ARG A 167 5.16 -0.30 23.99
N SER A 168 4.25 -0.27 23.02
CA SER A 168 3.99 0.91 22.21
C SER A 168 3.18 1.95 22.98
N VAL A 169 3.55 3.23 22.85
CA VAL A 169 2.82 4.38 23.45
C VAL A 169 1.42 4.57 22.84
N ILE A 170 1.09 3.81 21.79
CA ILE A 170 -0.19 3.85 21.09
C ILE A 170 -1.33 3.31 21.98
N SER A 171 -1.02 2.44 22.94
CA SER A 171 -1.98 1.57 23.61
C SER A 171 -3.08 2.28 24.44
N ILE A 172 -2.84 3.49 24.98
CA ILE A 172 -3.72 4.03 26.04
C ILE A 172 -4.24 5.47 25.80
N HIS A 173 -3.45 6.41 25.26
CA HIS A 173 -3.84 7.84 25.26
C HIS A 173 -4.34 8.39 23.91
N LEU A 174 -3.95 7.81 22.78
CA LEU A 174 -4.32 8.32 21.45
C LEU A 174 -5.74 7.94 21.02
N TRP A 175 -6.29 6.85 21.55
CA TRP A 175 -7.54 6.25 21.05
C TRP A 175 -8.80 6.69 21.80
N ALA A 176 -8.71 6.98 23.10
CA ALA A 176 -9.85 7.35 23.93
C ALA A 176 -10.51 8.68 23.49
N HIS A 177 -9.75 9.60 22.91
CA HIS A 177 -10.23 10.94 22.54
C HIS A 177 -10.48 11.16 21.04
N CYS A 178 -9.85 10.42 20.12
CA CYS A 178 -9.91 10.73 18.69
C CYS A 178 -10.85 9.82 17.86
N PHE A 179 -11.26 8.66 18.37
CA PHE A 179 -12.05 7.68 17.61
C PHE A 179 -13.53 7.60 17.97
N PHE A 180 -13.92 8.18 19.10
CA PHE A 180 -15.32 8.29 19.54
C PHE A 180 -15.95 9.66 19.21
N SER A 181 -15.25 10.50 18.46
CA SER A 181 -15.71 11.79 17.92
C SER A 181 -15.67 11.78 16.41
#